data_AF-A0A6L3A9K7-F1
#
_entry.id   AF-A0A6L3A9K7-F1
#
_cell.length_a   1.000
_cell.length_b   1.000
_cell.length_c   1.000
_cell.angle_alpha   90.00
_cell.angle_beta   90.00
_cell.angle_gamma   90.00
#
_symmetry.space_group_name_H-M   'P 1'
#
loop_
_entity.id
_entity.type
_entity.pdbx_description
1 polymer ?
#
loop_
_entity_poly.entity_id
_entity_poly.type
_entity_poly.pdbx_seq_one_letter_code
_entity_poly.pdbx_strand_id
1 'polypeptide(L)'
;MGLLRIGGYPIQERQTMTPEVRAQALRRLKIISGQVQALERQVEDDRYCMDVLDLSLSIQRALRSLDTLVLEGHLRTHVVEQMTGGESDRAVSELLRLYKVQGPADSQATTS
;
A
#
# COMPACT_ATOMS: atom_id res chain seq x y z
N MET A 1 19.31 3.70 -24.30
CA MET A 1 18.10 3.44 -23.49
C MET A 1 18.40 3.80 -22.05
N GLY A 2 18.15 5.04 -21.67
CA GLY A 2 18.48 5.56 -20.34
C GLY A 2 17.52 5.01 -19.28
N LEU A 3 18.06 4.38 -18.23
CA LEU A 3 17.29 3.96 -17.07
C LEU A 3 16.70 5.20 -16.39
N LEU A 4 15.38 5.23 -16.23
CA LEU A 4 14.67 6.31 -15.55
C LEU A 4 15.17 6.39 -14.09
N ARG A 5 15.77 7.52 -13.71
CA ARG A 5 16.28 7.77 -12.36
C ARG A 5 15.22 8.54 -11.57
N ILE A 6 14.75 8.00 -10.45
CA ILE A 6 14.16 8.80 -9.38
C ILE A 6 15.20 8.90 -8.27
N GLY A 7 15.70 10.11 -7.99
CA GLY A 7 16.59 10.35 -6.85
C GLY A 7 18.03 9.83 -6.97
N GLY A 8 18.53 9.51 -8.18
CA GLY A 8 19.97 9.30 -8.38
C GLY A 8 20.50 7.87 -8.20
N TYR A 9 19.68 6.87 -7.88
CA TYR A 9 20.12 5.48 -7.65
C TYR A 9 19.77 4.53 -8.81
N PRO A 10 20.63 3.55 -9.14
CA PRO A 10 20.35 2.56 -10.19
C PRO A 10 19.27 1.57 -9.74
N ILE A 11 18.26 1.37 -10.60
CA ILE A 11 17.21 0.35 -10.43
C ILE A 11 17.78 -1.07 -10.66
N GLN A 12 18.62 -1.58 -9.77
CA GLN A 12 18.98 -3.00 -9.74
C GLN A 12 17.80 -3.82 -9.22
N GLU A 13 17.37 -4.79 -10.03
CA GLU A 13 16.35 -5.84 -9.83
C GLU A 13 15.29 -5.56 -8.76
N ARG A 14 14.05 -5.29 -9.19
CA ARG A 14 12.87 -5.14 -8.34
C ARG A 14 12.84 -6.25 -7.28
N GLN A 15 13.08 -5.89 -6.02
CA GLN A 15 12.81 -6.73 -4.86
C GLN A 15 11.36 -7.24 -4.95
N THR A 16 11.20 -8.53 -5.23
CA THR A 16 9.87 -9.13 -5.41
C THR A 16 9.34 -9.65 -4.07
N MET A 17 8.01 -9.70 -3.93
CA MET A 17 7.38 -10.36 -2.79
C MET A 17 7.75 -11.84 -2.76
N THR A 18 7.93 -12.42 -1.56
CA THR A 18 8.06 -13.87 -1.44
C THR A 18 6.79 -14.57 -1.96
N PRO A 19 6.88 -15.83 -2.41
CA PRO A 19 5.72 -16.59 -2.88
C PRO A 19 4.58 -16.63 -1.85
N GLU A 20 4.91 -16.72 -0.56
CA GLU A 20 3.95 -16.80 0.54
C GLU A 20 3.21 -15.48 0.72
N VAL A 21 3.95 -14.36 0.78
CA VAL A 21 3.38 -13.00 0.90
C VAL A 21 2.52 -12.71 -0.34
N ARG A 22 3.01 -13.04 -1.54
CA ARG A 22 2.27 -12.87 -2.79
C ARG A 22 0.96 -13.65 -2.79
N ALA A 23 0.97 -14.92 -2.36
CA ALA A 23 -0.23 -15.74 -2.30
C ALA A 23 -1.26 -15.18 -1.31
N GLN A 24 -0.82 -14.71 -0.14
CA GLN A 24 -1.68 -14.07 0.85
C GLN A 24 -2.25 -12.73 0.35
N ALA A 25 -1.42 -11.90 -0.28
CA ALA A 25 -1.82 -10.62 -0.87
C ALA A 25 -2.89 -10.83 -1.95
N LEU A 26 -2.70 -11.80 -2.85
CA LEU A 26 -3.69 -12.15 -3.88
C LEU A 26 -5.03 -12.62 -3.28
N ARG A 27 -5.01 -13.38 -2.18
CA ARG A 27 -6.25 -13.77 -1.49
C ARG A 27 -6.99 -12.55 -0.94
N ARG A 28 -6.29 -11.61 -0.30
CA ARG A 28 -6.89 -10.37 0.22
C ARG A 28 -7.43 -9.48 -0.90
N LEU A 29 -6.70 -9.34 -2.00
CA LEU A 29 -7.14 -8.60 -3.18
C LEU A 29 -8.44 -9.15 -3.79
N LYS A 30 -8.62 -10.49 -3.83
CA LYS A 30 -9.89 -11.09 -4.28
C LYS A 30 -11.06 -10.68 -3.39
N ILE A 31 -10.86 -10.63 -2.08
CA ILE A 31 -11.89 -10.20 -1.11
C ILE A 31 -12.21 -8.71 -1.32
N ILE A 32 -11.17 -7.86 -1.38
CA ILE A 32 -11.31 -6.42 -1.61
C ILE A 32 -12.07 -6.15 -2.93
N SER A 33 -11.72 -6.85 -4.00
CA SER A 33 -12.41 -6.73 -5.29
C SER A 33 -13.90 -7.05 -5.18
N GLY A 34 -14.26 -8.14 -4.48
CA GLY A 34 -15.67 -8.47 -4.22
C GLY A 34 -16.39 -7.41 -3.39
N GLN A 35 -15.72 -6.78 -2.43
CA GLN A 35 -16.27 -5.67 -1.64
C GLN A 35 -16.48 -4.42 -2.49
N VAL A 36 -15.54 -4.06 -3.37
CA VAL A 36 -15.67 -2.92 -4.29
C VAL A 36 -16.83 -3.13 -5.25
N GLN A 37 -16.98 -4.33 -5.82
CA GLN A 37 -18.13 -4.68 -6.66
C GLN A 37 -19.45 -4.64 -5.89
N ALA A 38 -19.44 -4.94 -4.58
CA ALA A 38 -20.63 -4.80 -3.75
C ALA A 38 -20.95 -3.33 -3.46
N LEU A 39 -19.92 -2.49 -3.26
CA LEU A 39 -20.09 -1.05 -3.05
C LEU A 39 -20.69 -0.37 -4.29
N GLU A 40 -20.19 -0.71 -5.48
CA GLU A 40 -20.75 -0.24 -6.75
C GLU A 40 -22.25 -0.56 -6.85
N ARG A 41 -22.64 -1.82 -6.61
CA ARG A 41 -24.05 -2.24 -6.58
C ARG A 41 -24.88 -1.49 -5.54
N GLN A 42 -24.34 -1.27 -4.33
CA GLN A 42 -25.08 -0.51 -3.31
C GLN A 42 -25.38 0.93 -3.74
N VAL A 43 -24.46 1.56 -4.49
CA VAL A 43 -24.67 2.90 -5.05
C VAL A 43 -25.68 2.85 -6.21
N GLU A 44 -25.59 1.87 -7.10
CA GLU A 44 -26.56 1.67 -8.19
C GLU A 44 -27.99 1.43 -7.67
N ASP A 45 -28.12 0.69 -6.57
CA ASP A 45 -29.39 0.34 -5.92
C ASP A 45 -29.93 1.45 -4.98
N ASP A 46 -29.31 2.63 -4.97
CA ASP A 46 -29.65 3.78 -4.10
C ASP A 46 -29.84 3.35 -2.63
N ARG A 47 -28.88 2.58 -2.11
CA ARG A 47 -28.91 2.08 -0.73
C ARG A 47 -28.71 3.22 0.27
N TYR A 48 -29.16 2.97 1.50
CA TYR A 48 -29.04 3.94 2.58
C TYR A 48 -27.59 4.37 2.76
N CYS A 49 -27.35 5.69 2.84
CA CYS A 49 -26.01 6.26 2.83
C CYS A 49 -25.08 5.67 3.90
N MET A 50 -25.61 5.31 5.08
CA MET A 50 -24.80 4.70 6.14
C MET A 50 -24.29 3.31 5.75
N ASP A 51 -25.07 2.51 5.03
CA ASP A 51 -24.64 1.18 4.58
C ASP A 51 -23.49 1.27 3.57
N VAL A 52 -23.57 2.25 2.66
CA VAL A 52 -22.53 2.57 1.67
C VAL A 52 -21.25 3.02 2.38
N LEU A 53 -21.37 3.90 3.37
CA LEU A 53 -20.23 4.39 4.15
C LEU A 53 -19.58 3.27 4.98
N ASP A 54 -20.37 2.40 5.60
CA ASP A 54 -19.87 1.26 6.37
C ASP A 54 -19.09 0.28 5.49
N LEU A 55 -19.59 -0.02 4.29
CA LEU A 55 -18.89 -0.87 3.33
C LEU A 55 -17.61 -0.21 2.80
N SER A 56 -17.66 1.09 2.50
CA SER A 56 -16.47 1.87 2.12
C SER A 56 -15.39 1.83 3.20
N LEU A 57 -15.76 2.04 4.48
CA LEU A 57 -14.82 1.94 5.60
C LEU A 57 -14.28 0.52 5.79
N SER A 58 -15.09 -0.50 5.52
CA SER A 58 -14.66 -1.90 5.51
C SER A 58 -13.58 -2.16 4.45
N ILE A 59 -13.77 -1.64 3.22
CA ILE A 59 -12.78 -1.74 2.13
C ILE A 59 -11.47 -1.05 2.53
N GLN A 60 -11.54 0.15 3.11
CA GLN A 60 -10.34 0.86 3.58
C GLN A 60 -9.58 0.07 4.65
N ARG A 61 -10.28 -0.59 5.59
CA ARG A 61 -9.66 -1.47 6.59
C ARG A 61 -8.98 -2.68 5.94
N ALA A 62 -9.61 -3.26 4.92
CA ALA A 62 -9.05 -4.39 4.17
C ALA A 62 -7.79 -3.99 3.39
N LEU A 63 -7.76 -2.81 2.77
CA LEU A 63 -6.58 -2.25 2.12
C LEU A 63 -5.44 -2.03 3.13
N ARG A 64 -5.69 -1.37 4.26
CA ARG A 64 -4.66 -1.21 5.33
C ARG A 64 -4.09 -2.54 5.81
N SER A 65 -4.95 -3.56 5.90
CA SER A 65 -4.52 -4.91 6.24
C SER A 65 -3.60 -5.50 5.16
N LEU A 66 -3.94 -5.36 3.88
CA LEU A 66 -3.08 -5.76 2.76
C LEU A 66 -1.72 -5.03 2.80
N ASP A 67 -1.72 -3.72 3.01
CA ASP A 67 -0.50 -2.91 3.08
C ASP A 67 0.42 -3.40 4.20
N THR A 68 -0.15 -3.69 5.38
CA THR A 68 0.59 -4.22 6.54
C THR A 68 1.27 -5.55 6.21
N LEU A 69 0.56 -6.47 5.54
CA LEU A 69 1.11 -7.77 5.13
C LEU A 69 2.30 -7.59 4.16
N VAL A 70 2.15 -6.71 3.16
CA VAL A 70 3.20 -6.46 2.17
C VAL A 70 4.41 -5.81 2.80
N LEU A 71 4.19 -4.82 3.67
CA LEU A 71 5.24 -4.13 4.39
C LEU A 71 6.01 -5.07 5.31
N GLU A 72 5.31 -5.90 6.10
CA GLU A 72 5.96 -6.89 6.96
C GLU A 72 6.85 -7.84 6.14
N GLY A 73 6.35 -8.32 5.01
CA GLY A 73 7.13 -9.13 4.08
C GLY A 73 8.41 -8.43 3.62
N HIS A 74 8.29 -7.17 3.19
CA HIS A 74 9.43 -6.36 2.74
C HIS A 74 10.44 -6.10 3.87
N LEU A 75 9.97 -5.80 5.08
CA LEU A 75 10.84 -5.58 6.24
C LEU A 75 11.64 -6.83 6.58
N ARG A 76 11.01 -8.01 6.56
CA ARG A 76 11.64 -9.28 6.96
C ARG A 76 12.66 -9.82 5.96
N THR A 77 12.53 -9.50 4.68
CA THR A 77 13.47 -9.97 3.65
C THR A 77 14.42 -8.86 3.22
N HIS A 78 13.89 -7.83 2.59
CA HIS A 78 14.66 -6.87 1.82
C HIS A 78 15.38 -5.86 2.70
N VAL A 79 14.69 -5.33 3.72
CA VAL A 79 15.28 -4.34 4.62
C VAL A 79 16.36 -4.96 5.49
N VAL A 80 16.14 -6.17 6.02
CA VAL A 80 17.17 -6.89 6.79
C VAL A 80 18.43 -7.14 5.95
N GLU A 81 18.28 -7.58 4.70
CA GLU A 81 19.39 -7.76 3.77
C GLU A 81 20.12 -6.44 3.47
N GLN A 82 19.39 -5.36 3.21
CA GLN A 82 19.97 -4.03 2.97
C GLN A 82 20.75 -3.52 4.20
N MET A 83 20.20 -3.67 5.40
CA MET A 83 20.84 -3.25 6.65
C MET A 83 22.16 -3.99 6.88
N THR A 84 22.16 -5.31 6.67
CA THR A 84 23.34 -6.16 6.87
C THR A 84 24.36 -6.03 5.75
N GLY A 85 23.92 -5.65 4.54
CA GLY A 85 24.75 -5.41 3.36
C GLY A 85 25.35 -4.01 3.25
N GLY A 86 25.16 -3.13 4.24
CA GLY A 86 25.70 -1.76 4.25
C GLY A 86 24.86 -0.71 3.49
N GLU A 87 23.67 -1.07 3.03
CA GLU A 87 22.74 -0.21 2.28
C GLU A 87 21.65 0.40 3.21
N SER A 88 22.02 0.71 4.46
CA SER A 88 21.06 1.13 5.49
C SER A 88 20.33 2.44 5.14
N ASP A 89 21.07 3.45 4.67
CA ASP A 89 20.51 4.74 4.26
C ASP A 89 19.49 4.62 3.12
N ARG A 90 19.71 3.66 2.21
CA ARG A 90 18.78 3.36 1.11
C ARG A 90 17.46 2.82 1.65
N ALA A 91 17.51 1.82 2.53
CA ALA A 91 16.30 1.22 3.08
C ALA A 91 15.48 2.22 3.91
N VAL A 92 16.15 3.06 4.71
CA VAL A 92 15.51 4.14 5.47
C VAL A 92 14.85 5.14 4.52
N SER A 93 15.55 5.57 3.47
CA SER A 93 15.02 6.53 2.49
C SER A 93 13.80 5.98 1.75
N GLU A 94 13.80 4.69 1.41
CA GLU A 94 12.69 4.01 0.74
C GLU A 94 11.43 3.96 1.62
N LEU A 95 11.56 3.56 2.88
CA LEU A 95 10.45 3.55 3.83
C LEU A 95 9.93 4.96 4.11
N LEU A 96 10.81 5.94 4.32
CA LEU A 96 10.41 7.33 4.52
C LEU A 96 9.67 7.88 3.31
N ARG A 97 10.04 7.50 2.08
CA ARG A 97 9.31 7.91 0.87
C ARG A 97 7.87 7.39 0.88
N LEU A 98 7.65 6.13 1.26
CA LEU A 98 6.30 5.55 1.34
C LEU A 98 5.40 6.34 2.31
N TYR A 99 5.91 6.67 3.50
CA TYR A 99 5.14 7.37 4.53
C TYR A 99 5.02 8.89 4.31
N LYS A 100 5.99 9.53 3.66
CA LYS A 100 5.91 10.97 3.31
C LYS A 100 4.88 11.23 2.20
N VAL A 101 4.70 10.29 1.26
CA VAL A 101 3.65 10.38 0.24
C VAL A 101 2.26 10.21 0.85
N GLN A 102 2.17 9.52 1.98
CA GLN A 102 0.97 9.41 2.81
C GLN A 102 0.84 10.58 3.83
N GLY A 103 1.64 11.64 3.70
CA GLY A 103 1.52 12.88 4.47
C GLY A 103 0.14 13.50 4.29
N PRO A 104 -0.38 14.21 5.31
CA PRO A 104 -1.81 14.31 5.58
C PRO A 104 -2.59 14.89 4.38
N ALA A 105 -3.64 14.18 3.99
CA ALA A 105 -4.79 14.77 3.33
C ALA A 105 -5.66 15.58 4.33
N ASP A 106 -5.05 16.18 5.34
CA ASP A 106 -5.71 16.96 6.39
C ASP A 106 -5.02 18.32 6.55
N SER A 107 -5.85 19.37 6.59
CA SER A 107 -5.57 20.80 6.83
C SER A 107 -5.10 21.68 5.66
N GLN A 108 -5.91 21.78 4.61
CA GLN A 108 -6.30 23.10 4.07
C GLN A 108 -7.82 23.22 4.04
N ALA A 109 -8.43 22.97 5.20
CA ALA A 109 -9.63 23.68 5.60
C ALA A 109 -9.23 24.51 6.82
N THR A 110 -9.54 25.80 6.79
CA THR A 110 -9.24 26.85 7.78
C THR A 110 -7.81 27.39 7.79
N THR A 111 -7.55 28.47 7.04
CA THR A 111 -7.21 29.78 7.65
C THR A 111 -7.52 30.90 6.65
N SER A 112 -8.43 31.79 7.06
CA SER A 112 -8.73 33.16 6.61
C SER A 112 -9.13 33.43 5.15
#